data_AF-A0A1W9WR13-F1
#
_entry.id   AF-A0A1W9WR13-F1
#
_cell.length_a   1.000
_cell.length_b   1.000
_cell.length_c   1.000
_cell.angle_alpha   90.00
_cell.angle_beta   90.00
_cell.angle_gamma   90.00
#
_symmetry.space_group_name_H-M   'P 1'
#
loop_
_entity.id
_entity.type
_entity.pdbx_description
1 polymer ?
#
loop_
_entity_poly.entity_id
_entity_poly.type
_entity_poly.pdbx_seq_one_letter_code
_entity_poly.pdbx_strand_id
1 'polypeptide(L)'
;MKCPHCEKEIPGSPCPKCGETVYEDATYCMGCAAPLKESAPPVHQGKNFFDHGSDEDIDFDNRVLCSDGTCTGIIVDGRCTECGKAEGDDGSMKEEPEEAEIKEEVGDVEPPKPDKE
;
A
#
# COMPACT_ATOMS: atom_id res chain seq x y z
N MET A 1 25.70 -19.41 2.28
CA MET A 1 24.83 -19.21 1.08
C MET A 1 25.27 -17.97 0.33
N LYS A 2 25.01 -17.83 -0.99
CA LYS A 2 25.42 -16.62 -1.75
C LYS A 2 24.27 -15.61 -1.84
N CYS A 3 24.60 -14.32 -1.69
CA CYS A 3 23.64 -13.24 -1.92
C CYS A 3 23.27 -13.17 -3.41
N PRO A 4 21.97 -13.15 -3.80
CA PRO A 4 21.58 -13.07 -5.21
C PRO A 4 21.81 -11.69 -5.85
N HIS A 5 22.12 -10.66 -5.06
CA HIS A 5 22.30 -9.29 -5.55
C HIS A 5 23.77 -8.88 -5.73
N CYS A 6 24.65 -9.40 -4.87
CA CYS A 6 26.07 -9.02 -4.87
C CYS A 6 27.03 -10.21 -4.86
N GLU A 7 26.50 -11.44 -4.95
CA GLU A 7 27.22 -12.72 -5.03
C GLU A 7 28.16 -13.06 -3.86
N LYS A 8 28.28 -12.19 -2.87
CA LYS A 8 29.07 -12.42 -1.66
C LYS A 8 28.56 -13.64 -0.89
N GLU A 9 29.50 -14.34 -0.26
CA GLU A 9 29.18 -15.40 0.68
C GLU A 9 28.60 -14.83 1.95
N ILE A 10 27.47 -15.41 2.37
CA ILE A 10 26.81 -15.14 3.64
C ILE A 10 27.03 -16.38 4.52
N PRO A 11 27.59 -16.21 5.74
CA PRO A 11 27.83 -17.31 6.64
C PRO A 11 26.51 -17.96 7.06
N GLY A 12 26.55 -19.27 7.24
CA GLY A 12 25.38 -20.05 7.61
C GLY A 12 25.72 -21.44 8.09
N SER A 13 24.82 -22.02 8.87
CA SER A 13 24.92 -23.36 9.44
C SER A 13 23.65 -24.16 9.14
N PRO A 14 23.69 -25.50 9.15
CA PRO A 14 22.49 -26.29 8.95
C PRO A 14 21.58 -26.24 10.19
N CYS A 15 20.27 -26.10 9.98
CA CYS A 15 19.29 -26.17 11.05
C CYS A 15 19.31 -27.58 11.68
N PRO A 16 19.41 -27.70 13.03
CA PRO A 16 19.48 -29.00 13.69
C PRO A 16 18.16 -29.80 13.60
N LYS A 17 17.04 -29.15 13.25
CA LYS A 17 15.72 -29.80 13.14
C LYS A 17 15.43 -30.31 11.74
N CYS A 18 15.72 -29.53 10.70
CA CYS A 18 15.33 -29.84 9.32
C CYS A 18 16.48 -29.90 8.32
N GLY A 19 17.71 -29.56 8.72
CA GLY A 19 18.90 -29.59 7.86
C GLY A 19 19.06 -28.42 6.89
N GLU A 20 18.07 -27.52 6.78
CA GLU A 20 18.13 -26.36 5.90
C GLU A 20 19.28 -25.41 6.28
N THR A 21 19.96 -24.79 5.30
CA THR A 21 21.02 -23.82 5.61
C THR A 21 20.40 -22.52 6.08
N VAL A 22 20.68 -22.13 7.33
CA VAL A 22 20.21 -20.89 7.95
C VAL A 22 21.36 -19.90 8.09
N TYR A 23 21.05 -18.60 8.17
CA TYR A 23 22.04 -17.59 8.51
C TYR A 23 22.61 -17.85 9.91
N GLU A 24 23.89 -17.58 10.10
CA GLU A 24 24.60 -17.87 11.35
C GLU A 24 23.96 -17.16 12.56
N ASP A 25 23.42 -15.96 12.36
CA ASP A 25 22.77 -15.16 13.38
C ASP A 25 21.23 -15.28 13.40
N ALA A 26 20.66 -16.20 12.64
CA ALA A 26 19.21 -16.41 12.62
C ALA A 26 18.69 -16.83 14.01
N THR A 27 17.58 -16.23 14.44
CA THR A 27 16.89 -16.62 15.69
C THR A 27 15.98 -17.83 15.46
N TYR A 28 15.44 -17.97 14.25
CA TYR A 28 14.55 -19.05 13.84
C TYR A 28 14.94 -19.58 12.46
N CYS A 29 14.64 -20.84 12.20
CA CYS A 29 14.78 -21.42 10.86
C CYS A 29 13.65 -20.95 9.93
N MET A 30 13.98 -20.41 8.76
CA MET A 30 12.98 -19.97 7.78
C MET A 30 12.19 -21.12 7.13
N GLY A 31 12.73 -22.35 7.13
CA GLY A 31 12.07 -23.51 6.54
C GLY A 31 11.12 -24.25 7.49
N CYS A 32 11.45 -24.32 8.78
CA CYS A 32 10.66 -25.11 9.76
C CYS A 32 10.24 -24.34 11.02
N ALA A 33 10.52 -23.03 11.10
CA ALA A 33 10.24 -22.15 12.23
C ALA A 33 10.82 -22.60 13.58
N ALA A 34 11.75 -23.56 13.60
CA ALA A 34 12.40 -23.99 14.82
C ALA A 34 13.23 -22.83 15.42
N PRO A 35 13.17 -22.60 16.74
CA PRO A 35 14.10 -21.69 17.39
C PRO A 35 15.52 -22.25 17.28
N LEU A 36 16.47 -21.39 16.92
CA LEU A 36 17.89 -21.73 16.77
C LEU A 36 18.72 -21.24 17.96
N LYS A 37 18.22 -20.21 18.65
CA LYS A 37 18.84 -19.60 19.82
C LYS A 37 18.00 -19.89 21.06
N GLU A 38 18.66 -20.10 22.19
CA GLU A 38 17.99 -20.29 23.49
C GLU A 38 17.22 -19.03 23.93
N SER A 39 17.72 -17.85 23.56
CA SER A 39 17.05 -16.56 23.79
C SER A 39 15.89 -16.27 22.84
N ALA A 40 15.55 -17.20 21.93
CA ALA A 40 14.44 -17.00 21.03
C ALA A 40 13.14 -16.84 21.84
N PRO A 41 12.35 -15.78 21.59
CA PRO A 41 11.06 -15.64 22.25
C PRO A 41 10.19 -16.88 21.99
N PRO A 42 9.31 -17.22 22.95
CA PRO A 42 8.43 -18.37 22.78
C PRO A 42 7.63 -18.21 21.49
N VAL A 43 7.73 -19.22 20.62
CA VAL A 43 6.86 -19.31 19.45
C VAL A 43 5.44 -19.42 20.01
N HIS A 44 4.53 -18.51 19.63
CA HIS A 44 3.13 -18.62 20.03
C HIS A 44 2.54 -19.90 19.41
N GLN A 45 2.65 -21.01 20.13
CA GLN A 45 2.09 -22.30 19.72
C GLN A 45 0.58 -22.24 19.92
N GLY A 46 -0.15 -21.84 18.87
CA GLY A 46 -1.56 -22.22 18.72
C GLY A 46 -2.57 -21.49 19.60
N LYS A 47 -2.36 -20.22 19.93
CA LYS A 47 -3.52 -19.34 20.15
C LYS A 47 -3.84 -18.72 18.81
N ASN A 48 -4.88 -19.21 18.15
CA ASN A 48 -5.45 -18.49 17.02
C ASN A 48 -5.82 -17.11 17.57
N PHE A 49 -5.11 -16.06 17.17
CA PHE A 49 -5.46 -14.69 17.53
C PHE A 49 -6.90 -14.34 17.07
N PHE A 50 -7.47 -15.17 16.19
CA PHE A 50 -8.84 -15.15 15.68
C PHE A 50 -9.84 -15.95 16.55
N ASP A 51 -9.44 -16.55 17.68
CA ASP A 51 -10.34 -17.23 18.62
C ASP A 51 -11.03 -16.24 19.60
N HIS A 52 -10.79 -14.94 19.43
CA HIS A 52 -11.36 -13.88 20.25
C HIS A 52 -12.07 -12.84 19.38
N GLY A 53 -13.29 -13.18 18.98
CA GLY A 53 -14.19 -12.32 18.22
C GLY A 53 -14.65 -13.02 16.96
N SER A 54 -15.95 -13.22 16.84
CA SER A 54 -16.61 -13.56 15.59
C SER A 54 -16.07 -12.68 14.45
N ASP A 55 -16.03 -13.20 13.21
CA ASP A 55 -15.69 -12.43 12.00
C ASP A 55 -16.53 -11.14 11.86
N GLU A 56 -17.63 -11.03 12.61
CA GLU A 56 -18.50 -9.85 12.74
C GLU A 56 -17.83 -8.63 13.41
N ASP A 57 -16.79 -8.81 14.23
CA ASP A 57 -16.13 -7.71 14.95
C ASP A 57 -14.99 -7.04 14.16
N ILE A 58 -14.47 -7.69 13.12
CA ILE A 58 -13.35 -7.20 12.30
C ILE A 58 -13.80 -7.01 10.86
N ASP A 59 -14.30 -5.82 10.57
CA ASP A 59 -14.65 -5.42 9.23
C ASP A 59 -13.38 -5.09 8.42
N PHE A 60 -12.95 -6.05 7.59
CA PHE A 60 -11.80 -5.88 6.70
C PHE A 60 -12.14 -5.07 5.44
N ASP A 61 -13.40 -5.13 4.98
CA ASP A 61 -13.84 -4.47 3.75
C ASP A 61 -13.82 -2.94 3.89
N ASN A 62 -14.05 -2.44 5.11
CA ASN A 62 -14.02 -1.00 5.40
C ASN A 62 -12.61 -0.46 5.78
N ARG A 63 -11.56 -1.28 5.75
CA ARG A 63 -10.17 -0.83 6.04
C ARG A 63 -9.45 -0.36 4.78
N VAL A 64 -9.76 0.85 4.35
CA VAL A 64 -9.13 1.48 3.18
C VAL A 64 -7.83 2.18 3.59
N LEU A 65 -6.71 1.89 2.91
CA LEU A 65 -5.43 2.59 3.15
C LEU A 65 -5.47 4.02 2.61
N CYS A 66 -4.70 4.91 3.26
CA CYS A 66 -4.53 6.29 2.80
C CYS A 66 -3.93 6.38 1.38
N SER A 67 -4.45 7.29 0.56
CA SER A 67 -4.03 7.50 -0.84
C SER A 67 -2.63 8.12 -1.00
N ASP A 68 -2.04 8.62 0.09
CA ASP A 68 -0.72 9.28 0.11
C ASP A 68 0.45 8.33 -0.25
N GLY A 69 0.26 7.02 -0.16
CA GLY A 69 1.25 6.00 -0.54
C GLY A 69 2.46 5.87 0.41
N THR A 70 2.75 6.91 1.21
CA THR A 70 3.75 6.86 2.29
C THR A 70 3.09 6.79 3.67
N CYS A 71 1.86 7.30 3.79
CA CYS A 71 1.10 7.24 5.03
C CYS A 71 0.65 5.81 5.38
N THR A 72 0.85 5.39 6.63
CA THR A 72 0.45 4.06 7.14
C THR A 72 -0.98 4.01 7.67
N GLY A 73 -1.72 5.13 7.61
CA GLY A 73 -3.07 5.26 8.14
C GLY A 73 -4.15 4.65 7.25
N ILE A 74 -5.33 4.46 7.85
CA ILE A 74 -6.56 4.06 7.15
C ILE A 74 -7.53 5.25 7.04
N ILE A 75 -8.42 5.20 6.06
CA ILE A 75 -9.50 6.16 5.88
C ILE A 75 -10.67 5.77 6.78
N VAL A 76 -11.06 6.69 7.66
CA VAL A 76 -12.27 6.60 8.50
C VAL A 76 -13.01 7.93 8.34
N ASP A 77 -14.31 7.86 8.04
CA ASP A 77 -15.14 9.04 7.79
C ASP A 77 -14.56 9.99 6.71
N GLY A 78 -13.99 9.39 5.65
CA GLY A 78 -13.40 10.10 4.52
C GLY A 78 -12.08 10.83 4.80
N ARG A 79 -11.46 10.60 5.99
CA ARG A 79 -10.16 11.15 6.34
C ARG A 79 -9.20 10.09 6.88
N CYS A 80 -7.92 10.27 6.62
CA CYS A 80 -6.88 9.42 7.17
C CYS A 80 -6.73 9.63 8.68
N THR A 81 -6.65 8.54 9.45
CA THR A 81 -6.46 8.56 10.92
C THR A 81 -5.12 9.14 11.36
N GLU A 82 -4.10 9.10 10.50
CA GLU A 82 -2.74 9.53 10.84
C GLU A 82 -2.43 10.96 10.34
N CYS A 83 -2.76 11.26 9.08
CA CYS A 83 -2.40 12.54 8.45
C CYS A 83 -3.58 13.50 8.24
N GLY A 84 -4.83 13.04 8.41
CA GLY A 84 -6.04 13.87 8.27
C GLY A 84 -6.45 14.23 6.83
N LYS A 85 -5.67 13.80 5.82
CA LYS A 85 -5.98 13.99 4.40
C LYS A 85 -7.28 13.29 4.00
N ALA A 86 -7.99 13.87 3.05
CA ALA A 86 -9.21 13.28 2.50
C ALA A 86 -8.89 12.13 1.53
N GLU A 87 -9.85 11.24 1.34
CA GLU A 87 -9.80 10.24 0.27
C GLU A 87 -9.62 10.93 -1.10
N GLY A 88 -8.60 10.52 -1.87
CA GLY A 88 -8.31 11.09 -3.19
C GLY A 88 -7.52 12.41 -3.19
N ASP A 89 -7.08 12.92 -2.03
CA ASP A 89 -6.11 14.02 -1.96
C ASP A 89 -4.68 13.43 -2.05
N ASP A 90 -4.21 13.18 -3.28
CA ASP A 90 -2.84 12.71 -3.53
C ASP A 90 -1.78 13.83 -3.36
N GLY A 91 -2.20 15.03 -2.96
CA GLY A 91 -1.32 16.18 -2.80
C GLY A 91 -0.92 16.83 -4.13
N SER A 92 -1.60 16.51 -5.23
CA SER A 92 -1.49 17.27 -6.47
C SER A 92 -2.11 18.66 -6.27
N MET A 93 -1.22 19.66 -6.18
CA MET A 93 -1.57 21.07 -6.17
C MET A 93 -2.49 21.34 -7.37
N LYS A 94 -3.77 21.64 -7.12
CA LYS A 94 -4.71 22.05 -8.16
C LYS A 94 -4.17 23.35 -8.79
N GLU A 95 -3.82 23.28 -10.08
CA GLU A 95 -3.52 24.46 -10.88
C GLU A 95 -4.72 25.42 -10.83
N GLU A 96 -4.48 26.69 -10.49
CA GLU A 96 -5.49 27.74 -10.54
C GLU A 96 -6.04 27.87 -11.98
N PRO A 97 -7.37 28.00 -12.18
CA PRO A 97 -7.88 28.31 -13.50
C PRO A 97 -7.52 29.77 -13.84
N GLU A 98 -6.67 29.95 -14.85
CA GLU A 98 -6.45 31.21 -15.55
C GLU A 98 -7.73 31.59 -16.29
N GLU A 99 -8.65 32.30 -15.63
CA GLU A 99 -9.73 33.03 -16.31
C GLU A 99 -9.17 34.36 -16.85
N ALA A 100 -8.83 34.38 -18.14
CA ALA A 100 -8.65 35.60 -18.91
C ALA A 100 -9.62 35.64 -20.09
N GLU A 101 -10.47 36.66 -20.07
CA GLU A 101 -11.57 36.97 -20.97
C GLU A 101 -11.13 37.18 -22.43
N ILE A 102 -11.94 36.75 -23.40
CA ILE A 102 -12.20 37.54 -24.62
C ILE A 102 -13.60 37.24 -25.19
N LYS A 103 -14.21 38.33 -25.64
CA LYS A 103 -15.61 38.54 -26.01
C LYS A 103 -15.84 38.10 -27.45
N GLU A 104 -16.86 37.28 -27.72
CA GLU A 104 -17.34 37.06 -29.08
C GLU A 104 -18.59 37.89 -29.36
N GLU A 105 -18.50 38.66 -30.44
CA GLU A 105 -19.51 39.56 -30.96
C GLU A 105 -20.75 38.79 -31.41
N VAL A 106 -21.93 39.29 -31.03
CA VAL A 106 -23.21 38.77 -31.48
C VAL A 106 -23.35 39.04 -32.98
N GLY A 107 -23.44 37.94 -33.73
CA GLY A 107 -23.64 37.94 -35.17
C GLY A 107 -24.96 38.57 -35.60
N ASP A 108 -24.92 39.19 -36.77
CA ASP A 108 -26.08 39.40 -37.63
C ASP A 108 -25.64 39.23 -39.10
N VAL A 109 -26.60 38.82 -39.94
CA VAL A 109 -26.62 38.76 -41.42
C VAL A 109 -26.68 37.34 -42.05
N GLU A 110 -27.92 36.88 -42.12
CA GLU A 110 -28.69 36.25 -43.23
C GLU A 110 -28.13 35.04 -44.04
N PRO A 111 -28.88 33.93 -44.16
CA PRO A 111 -28.54 32.83 -45.07
C PRO A 111 -28.79 33.18 -46.56
N PRO A 112 -28.01 32.62 -47.50
CA PRO A 112 -28.11 32.95 -48.92
C PRO A 112 -29.40 32.42 -49.54
N LYS A 113 -30.05 33.26 -50.36
CA LYS A 113 -31.20 32.86 -51.20
C LYS A 113 -30.72 31.96 -52.35
N PRO A 114 -31.47 30.91 -52.71
CA PRO A 114 -31.07 30.00 -53.78
C PRO A 114 -31.28 30.63 -55.16
N ASP A 115 -30.27 30.47 -56.02
CA ASP A 115 -30.33 30.78 -57.45
C ASP A 115 -31.45 29.99 -58.14
N LYS A 116 -32.18 30.64 -59.04
CA LYS A 116 -33.04 29.97 -60.02
C LYS A 116 -33.00 30.70 -61.36
N GLU A 117 -32.73 29.90 -62.40
CA GLU A 117 -32.71 30.18 -63.84
C GLU A 117 -33.81 31.08 -64.38
#